data_AF-A0AAI9LGQ7-F1
#
_entry.id   AF-A0AAI9LGQ7-F1
#
_cell.length_a   1.000
_cell.length_b   1.000
_cell.length_c   1.000
_cell.angle_alpha   90.00
_cell.angle_beta   90.00
_cell.angle_gamma   90.00
#
_symmetry.space_group_name_H-M   'P 1'
#
loop_
_entity.id
_entity.type
_entity.pdbx_description
1 polymer ?
#
loop_
_entity_poly.entity_id
_entity_poly.type
_entity_poly.pdbx_seq_one_letter_code
_entity_poly.pdbx_strand_id
1 'polypeptide(L)'
;MSEAGAALDLGAPGVSGLVDRMERAGLVERGLDEHDRRAFRIWLTDAGRTALKRSRSNLTELNARLTEGFTAAEIDVVARWLTSLQDKFPASDDE
;
A
#
# COMPACT_ATOMS: atom_id res chain seq x y z
N MET A 1 -3.61 10.89 -6.39
CA MET A 1 -3.02 11.09 -5.04
C MET A 1 -3.99 10.76 -3.91
N SER A 2 -5.17 11.37 -3.85
CA SER A 2 -6.16 11.11 -2.77
C SER A 2 -6.54 9.62 -2.62
N GLU A 3 -6.79 8.91 -3.72
CA GLU A 3 -7.07 7.47 -3.70
C GLU A 3 -5.91 6.64 -3.11
N ALA A 4 -4.67 6.97 -3.48
CA ALA A 4 -3.49 6.30 -2.93
C ALA A 4 -3.30 6.60 -1.43
N GLY A 5 -3.70 7.78 -0.97
CA GLY A 5 -3.73 8.11 0.46
C GLY A 5 -4.73 7.30 1.24
N ALA A 6 -5.96 7.23 0.75
CA ALA A 6 -6.99 6.39 1.36
C ALA A 6 -6.59 4.91 1.41
N ALA A 7 -5.98 4.39 0.33
CA ALA A 7 -5.55 3.00 0.26
C ALA A 7 -4.35 2.66 1.15
N LEU A 8 -3.56 3.65 1.55
CA LEU A 8 -2.34 3.46 2.35
C LEU A 8 -2.47 4.00 3.78
N ASP A 9 -3.65 4.53 4.14
CA ASP A 9 -3.90 5.24 5.40
C ASP A 9 -2.86 6.36 5.64
N LEU A 10 -2.62 7.16 4.59
CA LEU A 10 -1.65 8.25 4.60
C LEU A 10 -2.31 9.58 4.23
N GLY A 11 -2.02 10.61 5.03
CA GLY A 11 -2.33 12.00 4.67
C GLY A 11 -1.59 12.46 3.42
N ALA A 12 -2.11 13.51 2.77
CA ALA A 12 -1.60 14.00 1.48
C ALA A 12 -0.07 14.26 1.44
N PRO A 13 0.58 14.83 2.49
CA PRO A 13 2.03 15.00 2.52
C PRO A 13 2.78 13.66 2.51
N GLY A 14 2.28 12.66 3.24
CA GLY A 14 2.87 11.32 3.33
C GLY A 14 2.83 10.59 1.99
N VAL A 15 1.69 10.65 1.29
CA VAL A 15 1.53 10.08 -0.05
C VAL A 15 2.42 10.77 -1.06
N SER A 16 2.47 12.11 -1.06
CA SER A 16 3.35 12.86 -1.96
C SER A 16 4.81 12.47 -1.75
N GLY A 17 5.27 12.45 -0.51
CA GLY A 17 6.63 12.06 -0.18
C GLY A 17 6.95 10.61 -0.57
N LEU A 18 5.99 9.68 -0.43
CA LEU A 18 6.16 8.30 -0.88
C LEU A 18 6.29 8.22 -2.41
N VAL A 19 5.39 8.88 -3.14
CA VAL A 19 5.37 8.89 -4.61
C VAL A 19 6.64 9.52 -5.15
N ASP A 20 7.09 10.64 -4.59
CA ASP A 20 8.35 11.28 -5.00
C ASP A 20 9.57 10.35 -4.81
N ARG A 21 9.60 9.55 -3.74
CA ARG A 21 10.66 8.54 -3.54
C ARG A 21 10.56 7.41 -4.56
N MET A 22 9.35 6.93 -4.84
CA MET A 22 9.13 5.85 -5.82
C MET A 22 9.46 6.31 -7.24
N GLU A 23 9.14 7.55 -7.61
CA GLU A 23 9.47 8.15 -8.91
C GLU A 23 10.98 8.32 -9.05
N ARG A 24 11.66 8.83 -8.02
CA ARG A 24 13.14 8.94 -7.99
C ARG A 24 13.84 7.58 -8.10
N ALA A 25 13.22 6.52 -7.60
CA ALA A 25 13.69 5.15 -7.74
C ALA A 25 13.34 4.51 -9.11
N GLY A 26 12.63 5.24 -9.98
CA GLY A 26 12.21 4.76 -11.30
C GLY A 26 11.11 3.69 -11.24
N LEU A 27 10.41 3.55 -10.12
CA LEU A 27 9.38 2.53 -9.91
C LEU A 27 7.99 2.99 -10.37
N VAL A 28 7.74 4.29 -10.32
CA VAL A 28 6.51 4.88 -10.81
C VAL A 28 6.81 6.09 -11.67
N GLU A 29 5.83 6.47 -12.48
CA GLU A 29 5.79 7.74 -13.19
C GLU A 29 4.49 8.46 -12.85
N ARG A 30 4.54 9.80 -12.81
CA ARG A 30 3.35 10.63 -12.59
C ARG A 30 3.08 11.51 -13.80
N GLY A 31 1.80 11.74 -14.06
CA GLY A 31 1.35 12.57 -15.18
C GLY A 31 0.00 13.20 -14.88
N LEU A 32 -0.31 14.28 -15.61
CA LEU A 32 -1.62 14.91 -15.56
C LEU A 32 -2.67 13.95 -16.13
N ASP A 33 -3.84 13.91 -15.51
CA ASP A 33 -4.98 13.20 -16.07
C ASP A 33 -5.47 13.93 -17.34
N GLU A 34 -5.78 13.16 -18.38
CA GLU A 34 -6.23 13.70 -19.68
C GLU A 34 -7.60 14.39 -19.61
N HIS A 35 -8.41 14.05 -18.60
CA HIS A 35 -9.78 14.52 -18.41
C HIS A 35 -9.88 15.57 -17.29
N ASP A 36 -8.99 15.54 -16.30
CA ASP A 36 -8.83 16.60 -15.29
C ASP A 36 -7.35 16.97 -15.09
N ARG A 37 -6.94 18.09 -15.70
CA ARG A 37 -5.57 18.63 -15.59
C ARG A 37 -5.18 19.08 -14.17
N ARG A 38 -6.10 19.06 -13.21
CA ARG A 38 -5.82 19.31 -11.78
C ARG A 38 -5.49 18.03 -11.03
N ALA A 39 -5.74 16.86 -11.64
CA ALA A 39 -5.46 15.56 -11.07
C ALA A 39 -4.14 14.98 -11.60
N PHE A 40 -3.37 14.36 -10.70
CA PHE A 40 -2.22 13.55 -11.05
C PHE A 40 -2.57 12.07 -10.94
N ARG A 41 -2.24 11.33 -12.00
CA ARG A 41 -2.23 9.87 -12.02
C ARG A 41 -0.82 9.35 -11.89
N ILE A 42 -0.73 8.14 -11.34
CA ILE A 42 0.51 7.43 -11.09
C ILE A 42 0.41 6.08 -11.77
N TRP A 43 1.45 5.70 -12.49
CA TRP A 43 1.56 4.40 -13.13
C TRP A 43 2.84 3.69 -12.69
N LEU A 44 2.78 2.37 -12.59
CA LEU A 44 3.99 1.57 -12.42
C LEU A 44 4.76 1.51 -13.74
N THR A 45 6.05 1.80 -13.66
CA THR A 45 6.99 1.48 -14.73
C THR A 45 7.21 -0.04 -14.80
N ASP A 46 7.90 -0.51 -15.84
CA ASP A 46 8.29 -1.93 -15.91
C ASP A 46 9.19 -2.37 -14.76
N ALA A 47 10.08 -1.47 -14.30
CA ALA A 47 10.88 -1.70 -13.11
C ALA A 47 10.00 -1.78 -11.85
N GLY A 48 8.99 -0.90 -11.74
CA GLY A 48 7.98 -0.94 -10.69
C GLY A 48 7.18 -2.23 -10.65
N ARG A 49 6.72 -2.71 -11.81
CA ARG A 49 6.00 -3.99 -11.93
C ARG A 49 6.87 -5.17 -11.51
N THR A 50 8.14 -5.15 -11.91
CA THR A 50 9.11 -6.18 -11.51
C THR A 50 9.36 -6.16 -10.01
N ALA A 51 9.55 -4.97 -9.42
CA ALA A 51 9.72 -4.81 -7.98
C ALA A 51 8.48 -5.26 -7.19
N LEU A 52 7.27 -4.93 -7.67
CA LEU A 52 6.01 -5.38 -7.08
C LEU A 52 5.92 -6.92 -7.07
N LYS A 53 6.28 -7.59 -8.17
CA LYS A 53 6.27 -9.05 -8.24
C LYS A 53 7.23 -9.67 -7.23
N ARG A 54 8.45 -9.12 -7.10
CA ARG A 54 9.44 -9.58 -6.10
C ARG A 54 8.94 -9.37 -4.67
N SER A 55 8.42 -8.18 -4.38
CA SER A 55 7.86 -7.83 -3.07
C SER A 55 6.73 -8.79 -2.67
N ARG A 56 5.79 -9.06 -3.59
CA ARG A 56 4.70 -10.02 -3.36
C ARG A 56 5.21 -11.43 -3.06
N SER A 57 6.20 -11.91 -3.81
CA SER A 57 6.81 -13.22 -3.57
C SER A 57 7.41 -13.31 -2.17
N ASN A 58 8.18 -12.30 -1.77
CA ASN A 58 8.80 -12.25 -0.44
C ASN A 58 7.75 -12.19 0.68
N LEU A 59 6.68 -11.43 0.48
CA LEU A 59 5.59 -11.33 1.44
C LEU A 59 4.84 -12.66 1.58
N THR A 60 4.60 -13.38 0.49
CA THR A 60 4.01 -14.72 0.52
C THR A 60 4.89 -15.70 1.30
N GLU A 61 6.20 -15.70 1.07
CA GLU A 61 7.14 -16.56 1.80
C GLU A 61 7.18 -16.22 3.30
N LEU A 62 7.23 -14.93 3.64
CA LEU A 62 7.21 -14.48 5.03
C LEU A 62 5.91 -14.89 5.71
N ASN A 63 4.76 -14.66 5.07
CA ASN A 63 3.45 -15.04 5.62
C ASN A 63 3.38 -16.55 5.84
N ALA A 64 3.84 -17.37 4.90
CA ALA A 64 3.86 -18.82 5.06
C ALA A 64 4.63 -19.26 6.31
N ARG A 65 5.76 -18.61 6.60
CA ARG A 65 6.56 -18.85 7.82
C ARG A 65 5.86 -18.33 9.09
N LEU A 66 5.23 -17.16 9.03
CA LEU A 66 4.51 -16.58 10.17
C LEU A 66 3.28 -17.41 10.56
N THR A 67 2.63 -18.04 9.58
CA THR A 67 1.43 -18.86 9.78
C THR A 67 1.74 -20.35 9.95
N GLU A 68 3.01 -20.75 9.95
CA GLU A 68 3.40 -22.14 10.14
C GLU A 68 2.90 -22.65 11.51
N GLY A 69 2.27 -23.82 11.52
CA GLY A 69 1.69 -24.40 12.74
C GLY A 69 0.28 -23.91 13.08
N PHE A 70 -0.30 -22.99 12.30
CA PHE A 70 -1.69 -22.56 12.45
C PHE A 70 -2.60 -23.17 11.38
N THR A 71 -3.85 -23.40 11.75
CA THR A 71 -4.92 -23.72 10.82
C THR A 71 -5.43 -22.46 10.12
N ALA A 72 -6.07 -22.62 8.96
CA ALA A 72 -6.70 -21.50 8.26
C ALA A 72 -7.73 -20.76 9.13
N ALA A 73 -8.51 -21.50 9.94
CA ALA A 73 -9.50 -20.91 10.83
C ALA A 73 -8.87 -20.04 11.95
N GLU A 74 -7.73 -20.45 12.50
CA GLU A 74 -7.01 -19.65 13.50
C GLU A 74 -6.44 -18.36 12.88
N ILE A 75 -5.88 -18.46 11.67
CA ILE A 75 -5.41 -17.29 10.93
C ILE A 75 -6.56 -16.35 10.59
N ASP A 76 -7.74 -16.86 10.21
CA ASP A 76 -8.93 -16.04 9.97
C ASP A 76 -9.38 -15.29 11.23
N VAL A 77 -9.27 -15.91 12.42
CA VAL A 77 -9.56 -15.22 13.69
C VAL A 77 -8.56 -14.10 13.96
N VAL A 78 -7.26 -14.36 13.78
CA VAL A 78 -6.21 -13.35 13.97
C VAL A 78 -6.38 -12.21 12.98
N ALA A 79 -6.63 -12.50 11.70
CA ALA A 79 -6.86 -11.51 10.66
C ALA A 79 -8.05 -10.61 11.01
N ARG A 80 -9.20 -11.19 11.39
CA ARG A 80 -10.37 -10.42 11.83
C ARG A 80 -10.08 -9.57 13.06
N TRP A 81 -9.32 -10.09 14.03
CA TRP A 81 -8.93 -9.34 15.21
C TRP A 81 -8.07 -8.13 14.85
N LEU A 82 -7.03 -8.32 14.02
CA LEU A 82 -6.16 -7.24 13.52
C LEU A 82 -6.94 -6.18 12.74
N THR A 83 -7.83 -6.58 11.83
CA THR A 83 -8.71 -5.64 11.11
C THR A 83 -9.58 -4.84 12.09
N SER A 84 -10.15 -5.50 13.11
CA SER A 84 -10.98 -4.80 14.10
C SER A 84 -10.23 -3.73 14.91
N LEU A 85 -8.90 -3.82 15.00
CA LEU A 85 -8.09 -2.78 15.66
C LEU A 85 -8.10 -1.48 14.85
N GLN A 86 -8.05 -1.57 13.51
CA GLN A 86 -8.12 -0.40 12.63
C GLN A 86 -9.48 0.32 12.75
N ASP A 87 -10.57 -0.44 12.92
CA ASP A 87 -11.90 0.12 13.10
C ASP A 87 -12.09 0.77 14.48
N LYS A 88 -11.54 0.14 15.53
CA LYS A 88 -11.70 0.59 16.93
C LYS A 88 -10.76 1.72 17.32
N PHE A 89 -9.60 1.76 16.66
CA PHE A 89 -8.56 2.76 16.86
C PHE A 89 -8.17 3.30 15.48
N PRO A 90 -9.05 4.08 14.83
CA PRO A 90 -8.68 4.75 13.59
C PRO A 90 -7.46 5.63 13.88
N ALA A 91 -6.56 5.74 12.90
CA ALA A 91 -5.48 6.73 12.98
C ALA A 91 -6.13 8.07 13.34
N SER A 92 -5.77 8.64 14.49
CA SER A 92 -6.22 9.97 14.82
C SER A 92 -5.75 10.88 13.70
N ASP A 93 -6.65 11.68 13.14
CA ASP A 93 -6.29 12.89 12.42
C ASP A 93 -5.58 13.80 13.44
N ASP A 94 -4.30 13.51 13.72
CA ASP A 94 -3.46 14.36 14.54
C ASP A 94 -3.24 15.67 13.74
N GLU A 95 -3.87 16.72 14.28
CA GLU A 95 -3.77 18.18 14.04
C GLU A 95 -2.74 18.68 13.01
#